data_AF-A0A6H2A6W2-F1
#
_entry.id   AF-A0A6H2A6W2-F1
#
_cell.length_a   1.000
_cell.length_b   1.000
_cell.length_c   1.000
_cell.angle_alpha   90.00
_cell.angle_beta   90.00
_cell.angle_gamma   90.00
#
_symmetry.space_group_name_H-M   'P 1'
#
loop_
_entity.id
_entity.type
_entity.pdbx_description
1 polymer ?
#
loop_
_entity_poly.entity_id
_entity_poly.type
_entity_poly.pdbx_seq_one_letter_code
_entity_poly.pdbx_strand_id
1 'polypeptide(L)' 'MKRKEKYLKECLRFLDYFGVDYSKEVIKLTDGGNSCIMNTESEFYELFGGYSVNSIAEFVAEELGKKTEWYD' A
#
# COMPACT_ATOMS: atom_id res chain seq x y z
N MET A 1 -3.07 13.31 15.32
CA MET A 1 -2.99 11.87 15.69
C MET A 1 -4.11 11.04 15.05
N LYS A 2 -5.40 11.22 15.41
CA LYS A 2 -6.51 10.38 14.90
C LYS A 2 -6.64 10.25 13.37
N ARG A 3 -6.33 11.30 12.60
CA ARG A 3 -6.35 11.25 11.12
C ARG A 3 -5.27 10.34 10.53
N LYS A 4 -4.06 10.35 11.10
CA LYS A 4 -2.93 9.56 10.63
C LYS A 4 -3.16 8.07 10.85
N GLU A 5 -3.63 7.71 12.05
CA GLU A 5 -4.00 6.32 12.37
C GLU A 5 -5.12 5.79 11.49
N LYS A 6 -6.13 6.62 11.18
CA LYS A 6 -7.20 6.24 10.25
C LYS A 6 -6.65 6.02 8.84
N TYR A 7 -5.79 6.91 8.36
CA TYR A 7 -5.18 6.76 7.03
C TYR A 7 -4.33 5.49 6.94
N LEU A 8 -3.48 5.22 7.93
CA LEU A 8 -2.68 4.00 7.99
C LEU A 8 -3.57 2.74 7.95
N LYS A 9 -4.70 2.72 8.66
CA LYS A 9 -5.66 1.60 8.58
C LYS A 9 -6.21 1.38 7.17
N GLU A 10 -6.52 2.45 6.44
CA GLU A 10 -6.97 2.33 5.05
C GLU A 10 -5.85 1.82 4.13
N CYS A 11 -4.59 2.24 4.36
CA CYS A 11 -3.44 1.70 3.64
C CYS A 11 -3.27 0.20 3.88
N LEU A 12 -3.36 -0.25 5.14
CA LEU A 12 -3.27 -1.69 5.46
C LEU A 12 -4.40 -2.48 4.80
N ARG A 13 -5.64 -1.98 4.86
CA ARG A 13 -6.81 -2.59 4.19
C ARG A 13 -6.61 -2.68 2.68
N PHE A 14 -6.02 -1.66 2.07
CA PHE A 14 -5.67 -1.64 0.65
C PHE A 14 -4.60 -2.69 0.32
N LEU A 15 -3.53 -2.78 1.11
CA LEU A 15 -2.48 -3.78 0.92
C LEU A 15 -3.01 -5.21 1.11
N ASP A 16 -3.91 -5.43 2.07
CA ASP A 16 -4.61 -6.70 2.26
C ASP A 16 -5.41 -7.10 1.01
N TYR A 17 -6.14 -6.16 0.41
CA TYR A 17 -6.91 -6.39 -0.82
C TYR A 17 -6.02 -6.85 -1.99
N PHE A 18 -4.81 -6.30 -2.10
CA PHE A 18 -3.82 -6.68 -3.12
C PHE A 18 -2.91 -7.85 -2.70
N GLY A 19 -3.10 -8.42 -1.51
CA GLY A 19 -2.35 -9.57 -1.02
C GLY A 19 -0.89 -9.29 -0.68
N VAL A 20 -0.55 -8.04 -0.33
CA VAL A 20 0.82 -7.66 0.05
C VAL A 20 1.08 -8.06 1.51
N ASP A 21 2.05 -8.96 1.73
CA ASP A 21 2.47 -9.36 3.08
C ASP A 21 3.38 -8.29 3.71
N TYR A 22 2.79 -7.44 4.57
CA TYR A 22 3.50 -6.45 5.37
C TYR A 22 3.78 -6.93 6.80
N SER A 23 3.62 -8.23 7.12
CA SER A 23 3.94 -8.77 8.44
C SER A 23 5.45 -8.94 8.66
N LYS A 24 6.22 -9.09 7.57
CA LYS A 24 7.68 -9.31 7.57
C LYS A 24 8.46 -8.01 7.83
N GLU A 25 9.75 -8.13 8.12
CA GLU A 25 10.65 -6.96 8.24
C GLU A 25 10.84 -6.23 6.91
N VAL A 26 10.77 -6.98 5.80
CA VAL A 26 10.89 -6.47 4.42
C VAL A 26 9.57 -6.68 3.69
N ILE A 27 8.99 -5.62 3.16
CA ILE A 27 7.83 -5.66 2.26
C ILE A 27 8.33 -5.79 0.83
N LYS A 28 7.84 -6.80 0.11
CA LYS A 28 8.25 -7.06 -1.28
C LYS A 28 7.47 -6.17 -2.25
N LEU A 29 8.19 -5.46 -3.10
CA LEU A 29 7.65 -4.73 -4.23
C LEU A 29 7.74 -5.61 -5.47
N THR A 30 6.78 -5.50 -6.38
CA THR A 30 6.73 -6.31 -7.60
C THR A 30 6.36 -5.45 -8.80
N ASP A 31 6.70 -5.89 -10.00
CA ASP A 31 6.29 -5.22 -11.24
C ASP A 31 4.77 -5.07 -11.35
N GLY A 32 4.00 -6.09 -10.95
CA GLY A 32 2.54 -6.04 -10.92
C GLY A 32 2.00 -4.95 -9.98
N GLY A 33 2.71 -4.68 -8.89
CA GLY A 33 2.39 -3.65 -7.91
C GLY A 33 2.57 -2.21 -8.39
N ASN A 34 3.18 -2.00 -9.56
CA ASN A 34 3.27 -0.66 -10.18
C ASN A 34 1.96 -0.18 -10.80
N SER A 35 0.98 -1.07 -10.94
CA SER A 35 -0.33 -0.71 -11.48
C SER A 35 -1.05 0.29 -10.58
N CYS A 36 -1.38 1.47 -11.13
CA CYS A 36 -2.14 2.49 -10.41
C CYS A 36 -3.64 2.18 -10.37
N ILE A 37 -4.30 2.54 -9.27
CA ILE A 37 -5.76 2.46 -9.17
C ILE A 37 -6.41 3.55 -10.00
N MET A 38 -6.87 3.19 -11.20
CA MET A 38 -7.58 4.10 -12.10
C MET A 38 -9.07 3.78 -12.22
N ASN A 39 -9.52 2.65 -11.65
CA ASN A 39 -10.95 2.31 -11.63
C ASN A 39 -11.67 3.21 -10.62
N THR A 40 -12.47 4.15 -11.13
CA THR A 40 -13.27 5.10 -10.34
C THR A 40 -14.34 4.45 -9.49
N GLU A 41 -14.74 3.21 -9.80
CA GLU A 41 -15.73 2.44 -9.05
C GLU A 41 -15.11 1.62 -7.91
N SER A 42 -13.77 1.57 -7.82
CA SER A 42 -13.09 0.92 -6.69
C SER A 42 -13.41 1.65 -5.39
N GLU A 43 -13.68 0.90 -4.32
CA GLU A 43 -13.89 1.48 -2.97
C GLU A 43 -12.65 2.24 -2.46
N PHE A 44 -11.49 1.99 -3.07
CA PHE A 44 -10.22 2.63 -2.75
C PHE A 44 -9.96 3.90 -3.58
N TYR A 45 -10.76 4.19 -4.60
CA TYR A 45 -10.47 5.27 -5.54
C TYR A 45 -10.45 6.66 -4.90
N GLU A 46 -11.37 6.93 -3.97
CA GLU A 46 -11.45 8.23 -3.28
C GLU A 46 -10.15 8.57 -2.52
N LEU A 47 -9.49 7.55 -1.96
CA LEU A 47 -8.28 7.71 -1.15
C LEU A 47 -6.99 7.46 -1.92
N PHE A 48 -7.00 6.47 -2.82
CA PHE A 48 -5.79 5.92 -3.46
C PHE A 48 -5.85 5.98 -4.99
N GLY A 49 -6.82 6.68 -5.58
CA GLY A 49 -6.87 6.93 -7.02
C GLY A 49 -5.56 7.54 -7.53
N GLY A 50 -4.96 6.92 -8.53
CA GLY A 50 -3.67 7.33 -9.10
C GLY A 50 -2.42 6.83 -8.37
N TYR A 51 -2.55 6.21 -7.19
CA TYR A 51 -1.43 5.57 -6.50
C TYR A 51 -1.25 4.13 -6.95
N SER A 52 0.00 3.67 -7.02
CA SER A 52 0.33 2.26 -7.23
C SER A 52 0.31 1.49 -5.91
N VAL A 53 0.22 0.17 -6.00
CA VAL A 53 0.34 -0.71 -4.81
C VAL A 53 1.69 -0.54 -4.16
N ASN A 54 2.76 -0.45 -4.95
CA ASN A 54 4.12 -0.26 -4.45
C ASN A 54 4.28 1.06 -3.68
N SER A 55 3.70 2.17 -4.18
CA SER A 55 3.77 3.46 -3.46
C SER A 55 3.09 3.41 -2.09
N ILE A 56 1.97 2.70 -1.98
CA ILE A 56 1.31 2.50 -0.68
C ILE A 56 2.11 1.56 0.22
N ALA A 57 2.73 0.52 -0.34
CA ALA A 57 3.60 -0.40 0.39
C ALA A 57 4.84 0.31 0.97
N GLU A 58 5.46 1.21 0.20
CA GLU A 58 6.58 2.04 0.65
C GLU A 58 6.17 2.97 1.81
N PHE A 59 5.02 3.65 1.69
CA PHE A 59 4.49 4.47 2.78
C PHE A 59 4.25 3.65 4.06
N VAL A 60 3.63 2.47 3.93
CA VAL A 60 3.40 1.57 5.08
C VAL A 60 4.73 1.09 5.68
N ALA A 61 5.75 0.82 4.86
CA ALA A 61 7.06 0.44 5.36
C ALA A 61 7.68 1.54 6.22
N GLU A 62 7.67 2.79 5.74
CA GLU A 62 8.18 3.95 6.48
C GLU A 62 7.45 4.11 7.83
N GLU A 63 6.12 4.07 7.82
CA GLU A 63 5.29 4.24 9.01
C GLU A 63 5.49 3.12 10.06
N LEU A 64 5.85 1.92 9.61
CA LEU A 64 6.10 0.76 10.48
C LEU A 64 7.58 0.56 10.82
N GLY A 65 8.49 1.40 10.31
CA GLY A 65 9.93 1.25 10.50
C GLY A 65 10.51 0.00 9.83
N LYS A 66 9.96 -0.37 8.67
CA LYS A 66 10.31 -1.54 7.86
C LYS A 66 11.08 -1.14 6.60
N LYS A 67 11.58 -2.15 5.89
CA LYS A 67 12.26 -1.95 4.60
C LYS A 67 11.36 -2.39 3.44
N THR A 68 11.63 -1.88 2.26
CA THR A 68 11.10 -2.40 1.00
C THR A 68 12.23 -2.99 0.16
N GLU A 69 11.92 -4.00 -0.65
CA GLU A 69 12.85 -4.60 -1.59
C GLU A 69 12.12 -5.03 -2.85
N TRP A 70 12.72 -4.78 -4.02
CA TRP A 70 12.19 -5.23 -5.30
C TRP A 70 12.41 -6.73 -5.46
N TYR A 71 11.34 -7.43 -5.79
CA TYR A 71 11.34 -8.85 -6.09
C TYR A 71 10.76 -9.03 -7.50
N ASP A 72 11.63 -9.44 -8.42
CA ASP A 72 11.26 -9.83 -9.78
C ASP A 72 10.73 -11.27 -9.82
#